data_AF-A0A2N2CND5-F1
#
_entry.id   AF-A0A2N2CND5-F1
#
_cell.length_a   1.000
_cell.length_b   1.000
_cell.length_c   1.000
_cell.angle_alpha   90.00
_cell.angle_beta   90.00
_cell.angle_gamma   90.00
#
_symmetry.space_group_name_H-M   'P 1'
#
loop_
_entity.id
_entity.type
_entity.pdbx_description
1 polymer ?
#
loop_
_entity_poly.entity_id
_entity_poly.type
_entity_poly.pdbx_seq_one_letter_code
_entity_poly.pdbx_strand_id
1 'polypeptide(L)'
;MSKVIDAVFPYVAYCKANKILRKILLDEPKGVLCFNENADAISTDVLKDQYTETMRIKDKLEDKAKTNVVGLTITITLILGATGMLTTIYEKYSYPTFSWIAFILFTLAVIYMFLAGIIAIKVLIDENKIFVINLSSFAADEAVLREDYDKCISQNRTQNIIRNNGVFTSYKCIRNSLICLFLVLVLSSVPYVTADHDIADLEYTNAYKNYSFVYASSAINGVSEYADQLTAEMIILQAIDSGMLDKSKATPISIVDKGNKLFIKFGVEDNVITVFLVEPYTTP
;
A
#
# COMPACT_ATOMS: atom_id res chain seq x y z
N MET A 1 -1.95 -17.48 16.78
CA MET A 1 -2.27 -17.37 15.33
C MET A 1 -3.61 -16.70 15.03
N SER A 2 -4.74 -17.04 15.67
CA SER A 2 -6.06 -16.42 15.32
C SER A 2 -6.05 -14.88 15.39
N LYS A 3 -5.50 -14.28 16.46
CA LYS A 3 -5.47 -12.81 16.62
C LYS A 3 -4.75 -12.06 15.49
N VAL A 4 -3.75 -12.66 14.85
CA VAL A 4 -3.00 -12.06 13.74
C VAL A 4 -3.83 -12.15 12.46
N ILE A 5 -4.43 -13.30 12.19
CA ILE A 5 -5.33 -13.50 11.04
C ILE A 5 -6.53 -12.54 11.16
N ASP A 6 -7.08 -12.34 12.35
CA ASP A 6 -8.18 -11.41 12.61
C ASP A 6 -7.77 -9.93 12.46
N ALA A 7 -6.48 -9.62 12.57
CA ALA A 7 -5.95 -8.28 12.32
C ALA A 7 -5.72 -8.02 10.82
N VAL A 8 -5.29 -9.04 10.07
CA VAL A 8 -5.08 -8.97 8.62
C VAL A 8 -6.40 -9.06 7.86
N PHE A 9 -7.33 -9.91 8.30
CA PHE A 9 -8.63 -10.14 7.67
C PHE A 9 -9.80 -9.77 8.61
N PRO A 10 -9.95 -8.49 8.97
CA PRO A 10 -10.94 -8.06 9.96
C PRO A 10 -12.38 -8.36 9.53
N TYR A 11 -12.68 -8.37 8.23
CA TYR A 11 -14.01 -8.72 7.70
C TYR A 11 -14.46 -10.15 8.04
N VAL A 12 -13.53 -11.12 8.04
CA VAL A 12 -13.87 -12.51 8.34
C VAL A 12 -14.26 -12.67 9.81
N ALA A 13 -13.50 -12.04 10.71
CA ALA A 13 -13.81 -12.02 12.14
C ALA A 13 -15.18 -11.37 12.41
N TYR A 14 -15.47 -10.26 11.71
CA TYR A 14 -16.76 -9.58 11.75
C TYR A 14 -17.93 -10.50 11.36
N CYS A 15 -17.83 -11.18 10.22
CA CYS A 15 -18.89 -12.09 9.75
C CYS A 15 -19.16 -13.23 10.75
N LYS A 16 -18.10 -13.81 11.33
CA LYS A 16 -18.23 -14.88 12.34
C LYS A 16 -18.92 -14.39 13.60
N ALA A 17 -18.44 -13.28 14.17
CA ALA A 17 -18.99 -12.72 15.41
C ALA A 17 -20.46 -12.32 15.24
N ASN A 18 -20.79 -11.62 14.14
CA ASN A 18 -22.15 -11.15 13.92
C ASN A 18 -23.13 -12.27 13.56
N LYS A 19 -22.67 -13.39 12.98
CA LYS A 19 -23.53 -14.56 12.76
C LYS A 19 -24.05 -15.15 14.09
N ILE A 20 -23.21 -15.18 15.12
CA ILE A 20 -23.58 -15.67 16.45
C ILE A 20 -24.60 -14.73 17.10
N LEU A 21 -24.34 -13.43 17.09
CA LEU A 21 -25.22 -12.42 17.69
C LEU A 21 -26.59 -12.35 17.01
N ARG A 22 -26.65 -12.53 15.69
CA ARG A 22 -27.93 -12.56 14.97
C ARG A 22 -28.79 -13.77 15.31
N LYS A 23 -28.17 -14.93 15.61
CA LYS A 23 -28.92 -16.10 16.10
C LYS A 23 -29.56 -15.80 17.45
N ILE A 24 -28.82 -15.15 18.35
CA ILE A 24 -29.33 -14.73 19.67
C ILE A 24 -30.56 -13.81 19.54
N LEU A 25 -30.61 -12.95 18.52
CA LEU A 25 -31.76 -12.09 18.25
C LEU A 25 -32.98 -12.84 17.67
N LEU A 26 -32.76 -13.97 17.00
CA LEU A 26 -33.81 -14.76 16.34
C LEU A 26 -34.43 -15.82 17.26
N ASP A 27 -33.63 -16.46 18.12
CA ASP A 27 -34.03 -17.61 18.94
C ASP A 27 -34.72 -17.21 20.27
N GLU A 28 -35.55 -16.16 20.26
CA GLU A 28 -36.17 -15.50 21.42
C GLU A 28 -35.15 -14.87 22.40
N PRO A 29 -34.96 -13.53 22.35
CA PRO A 29 -34.00 -12.86 23.20
C PRO A 29 -34.47 -12.90 24.66
N LYS A 30 -33.67 -13.56 25.51
CA LYS A 30 -33.84 -13.49 26.97
C LYS A 30 -33.71 -12.03 27.41
N GLY A 31 -34.62 -11.60 28.28
CA GLY A 31 -34.54 -10.29 28.93
C GLY A 31 -33.28 -10.13 29.77
N VAL A 32 -32.89 -8.89 30.04
CA VAL A 32 -31.72 -8.55 30.87
C VAL A 32 -31.90 -8.97 32.33
N LEU A 33 -33.13 -9.01 32.83
CA LEU A 33 -33.47 -9.39 34.20
C LEU A 33 -33.22 -10.87 34.48
N CYS A 34 -33.31 -11.75 33.48
CA CYS A 34 -32.98 -13.19 33.62
C CYS A 34 -31.55 -13.47 34.08
N PHE A 35 -30.66 -12.47 34.01
CA PHE A 35 -29.26 -12.58 34.42
C PHE A 35 -28.98 -11.90 35.76
N ASN A 36 -30.01 -11.42 36.47
CA ASN A 36 -29.88 -10.74 37.76
C ASN A 36 -30.62 -11.51 38.86
N GLU A 37 -29.88 -11.91 39.90
CA GLU A 37 -30.42 -12.63 41.05
C GLU A 37 -31.42 -11.81 41.88
N ASN A 38 -31.36 -10.47 41.80
CA ASN A 38 -32.27 -9.54 42.47
C ASN A 38 -33.14 -8.78 41.45
N ALA A 39 -33.58 -9.47 40.39
CA ALA A 39 -34.40 -8.89 39.33
C ALA A 39 -35.65 -8.17 39.87
N ASP A 40 -36.31 -8.72 40.90
CA ASP A 40 -37.55 -8.17 41.47
C ASP A 40 -37.34 -6.84 42.23
N ALA A 41 -36.10 -6.55 42.66
CA ALA A 41 -35.76 -5.31 43.36
C ALA A 41 -35.48 -4.13 42.43
N ILE A 42 -35.32 -4.37 41.13
CA ILE A 42 -35.07 -3.30 40.14
C ILE A 42 -36.40 -2.61 39.85
N SER A 43 -36.50 -1.29 39.95
CA SER A 43 -37.72 -0.57 39.56
C SER A 43 -37.84 -0.37 38.04
N THR A 44 -39.06 -0.09 37.57
CA THR A 44 -39.32 0.21 36.15
C THR A 44 -38.59 1.48 35.69
N ASP A 45 -38.38 2.45 36.59
CA ASP A 45 -37.60 3.67 36.30
C ASP A 45 -36.13 3.36 35.97
N VAL A 46 -35.50 2.44 36.70
CA VAL A 46 -34.12 2.02 36.41
C VAL A 46 -34.02 1.36 35.04
N LEU A 47 -35.04 0.58 34.64
CA LEU A 47 -35.09 -0.01 33.29
C LEU A 47 -35.25 1.06 32.21
N LYS A 48 -36.06 2.09 32.46
CA LYS A 48 -36.22 3.24 31.56
C LYS A 48 -34.91 4.01 31.37
N ASP A 49 -34.16 4.22 32.44
CA ASP A 49 -32.83 4.85 32.37
C ASP A 49 -31.84 3.99 31.58
N GLN A 50 -31.82 2.68 31.83
CA GLN A 50 -30.99 1.73 31.08
C GLN A 50 -31.35 1.71 29.60
N TYR A 51 -32.64 1.69 29.26
CA TYR A 51 -33.11 1.78 27.88
C TYR A 51 -32.64 3.06 27.21
N THR A 52 -32.78 4.20 27.90
CA THR A 52 -32.30 5.51 27.40
C THR A 52 -30.79 5.48 27.15
N GLU A 53 -30.00 4.85 28.03
CA GLU A 53 -28.56 4.71 27.82
C GLU A 53 -28.24 3.83 26.61
N THR A 54 -29.02 2.77 26.34
CA THR A 54 -28.81 1.98 25.10
C THR A 54 -29.02 2.80 23.83
N MET A 55 -29.96 3.75 23.84
CA MET A 55 -30.19 4.68 22.73
C MET A 55 -29.04 5.67 22.59
N ARG A 56 -28.53 6.21 23.70
CA ARG A 56 -27.34 7.09 23.69
C ARG A 56 -26.10 6.38 23.14
N ILE A 57 -25.90 5.11 23.49
CA ILE A 57 -24.80 4.30 22.94
C ILE A 57 -24.98 4.13 21.42
N LYS A 58 -26.21 3.86 20.97
CA LYS A 58 -26.54 3.74 19.54
C LYS A 58 -26.16 5.03 18.78
N ASP A 59 -26.50 6.20 19.31
CA ASP A 59 -26.15 7.47 18.66
C ASP A 59 -24.64 7.70 18.59
N LYS A 60 -23.90 7.39 19.67
CA LYS A 60 -22.42 7.43 19.66
C LYS A 60 -21.81 6.49 18.61
N LEU A 61 -22.41 5.32 18.39
CA LEU A 61 -21.94 4.37 17.37
C LEU A 61 -22.25 4.85 15.96
N GLU A 62 -23.41 5.49 15.75
CA GLU A 62 -23.79 6.12 14.49
C GLU A 62 -22.82 7.26 14.14
N ASP A 63 -22.48 8.10 15.11
CA ASP A 63 -21.52 9.19 14.89
C ASP A 63 -20.12 8.66 14.55
N LYS A 64 -19.66 7.60 15.23
CA LYS A 64 -18.41 6.92 14.85
C LYS A 64 -18.47 6.32 13.45
N ALA A 65 -19.60 5.76 13.04
CA ALA A 65 -19.79 5.27 11.68
C ALA A 65 -19.71 6.41 10.65
N LYS A 66 -20.31 7.57 10.92
CA LYS A 66 -20.17 8.78 10.09
C LYS A 66 -18.71 9.26 10.04
N THR A 67 -17.99 9.25 11.16
CA THR A 67 -16.54 9.56 11.17
C THR A 67 -15.75 8.59 10.30
N ASN A 68 -16.07 7.29 10.31
CA ASN A 68 -15.44 6.34 9.40
C ASN A 68 -15.71 6.68 7.93
N VAL A 69 -16.92 7.15 7.58
CA VAL A 69 -17.23 7.63 6.22
C VAL A 69 -16.35 8.80 5.82
N VAL A 70 -16.10 9.75 6.72
CA VAL A 70 -15.13 10.84 6.48
C VAL A 70 -13.71 10.29 6.27
N GLY A 71 -13.29 9.32 7.09
CA GLY A 71 -12.01 8.63 6.94
C GLY A 71 -11.86 7.90 5.60
N LEU A 72 -12.97 7.36 5.06
CA LEU A 72 -12.99 6.76 3.73
C LEU A 72 -12.69 7.78 2.65
N THR A 73 -13.32 8.96 2.70
CA THR A 73 -13.07 10.03 1.72
C THR A 73 -11.60 10.42 1.68
N ILE A 74 -10.98 10.64 2.83
CA ILE A 74 -9.54 10.98 2.92
C ILE A 74 -8.69 9.88 2.28
N THR A 75 -8.99 8.62 2.59
CA THR A 75 -8.20 7.50 2.08
C THR A 75 -8.39 7.30 0.57
N ILE A 76 -9.60 7.56 0.03
CA ILE A 76 -9.84 7.57 -1.42
C ILE A 76 -8.97 8.63 -2.10
N THR A 77 -8.91 9.83 -1.54
CA THR A 77 -8.03 10.90 -2.06
C THR A 77 -6.56 10.47 -2.07
N LEU A 78 -6.10 9.79 -1.01
CA LEU A 78 -4.73 9.26 -0.95
C LEU A 78 -4.48 8.16 -1.99
N ILE A 79 -5.44 7.27 -2.23
CA ILE A 79 -5.33 6.23 -3.29
C ILE A 79 -5.18 6.89 -4.65
N LEU A 80 -6.01 7.89 -4.96
CA LEU A 80 -5.92 8.62 -6.23
C LEU A 80 -4.55 9.26 -6.40
N GLY A 81 -4.02 9.92 -5.36
CA GLY A 81 -2.66 10.49 -5.38
C GLY A 81 -1.55 9.45 -5.51
N ALA A 82 -1.72 8.28 -4.89
CA ALA A 82 -0.73 7.19 -4.93
C ALA A 82 -0.68 6.45 -6.28
N THR A 83 -1.66 6.65 -7.17
CA THR A 83 -1.69 6.00 -8.49
C THR A 83 -0.45 6.34 -9.32
N GLY A 84 0.00 7.60 -9.30
CA GLY A 84 1.22 8.02 -10.00
C GLY A 84 2.51 7.45 -9.40
N MET A 85 2.50 7.13 -8.10
CA MET A 85 3.67 6.57 -7.40
C MET A 85 4.01 5.15 -7.89
N LEU A 86 3.02 4.40 -8.39
CA LEU A 86 3.26 3.08 -8.99
C LEU A 86 4.13 3.16 -10.23
N THR A 87 3.88 4.16 -11.10
CA THR A 87 4.70 4.39 -12.30
C THR A 87 6.12 4.75 -11.91
N THR A 88 6.30 5.62 -10.91
CA THR A 88 7.63 5.98 -10.39
C THR A 88 8.39 4.74 -9.88
N ILE A 89 7.73 3.82 -9.19
CA ILE A 89 8.37 2.57 -8.73
C ILE A 89 8.75 1.69 -9.92
N TYR A 90 7.87 1.58 -10.92
CA TYR A 90 8.11 0.77 -12.10
C TYR A 90 9.32 1.24 -12.92
N GLU A 91 9.49 2.56 -13.07
CA GLU A 91 10.62 3.15 -13.79
C GLU A 91 11.92 3.11 -12.99
N LYS A 92 11.83 3.20 -11.66
CA LYS A 92 12.99 3.34 -10.77
C LYS A 92 13.71 2.03 -10.45
N TYR A 93 12.98 0.93 -10.31
CA TYR A 93 13.57 -0.35 -9.90
C TYR A 93 13.70 -1.28 -11.11
N SER A 94 14.94 -1.61 -11.48
CA SER A 94 15.21 -2.57 -12.56
C SER A 94 14.70 -3.98 -12.25
N TYR A 95 14.61 -4.33 -10.96
CA TYR A 95 14.10 -5.63 -10.53
C TYR A 95 12.56 -5.63 -10.47
N PRO A 96 11.87 -6.52 -11.21
CA PRO A 96 10.42 -6.55 -11.27
C PRO A 96 9.76 -6.93 -9.94
N THR A 97 10.51 -7.49 -8.99
CA THR A 97 10.02 -7.86 -7.66
C THR A 97 9.46 -6.68 -6.88
N PHE A 98 10.11 -5.52 -6.92
CA PHE A 98 9.64 -4.32 -6.20
C PHE A 98 8.35 -3.76 -6.79
N SER A 99 8.23 -3.77 -8.12
CA SER A 99 7.01 -3.41 -8.84
C SER A 99 5.84 -4.33 -8.46
N TRP A 100 6.08 -5.64 -8.38
CA TRP A 100 5.07 -6.60 -7.92
C TRP A 100 4.65 -6.39 -6.46
N ILE A 101 5.60 -6.12 -5.56
CA ILE A 101 5.29 -5.81 -4.16
C ILE A 101 4.41 -4.55 -4.07
N ALA A 102 4.78 -3.48 -4.77
CA ALA A 102 4.02 -2.23 -4.81
C ALA A 102 2.60 -2.46 -5.34
N PHE A 103 2.48 -3.23 -6.42
CA PHE A 103 1.19 -3.57 -7.02
C PHE A 103 0.29 -4.37 -6.06
N ILE A 104 0.84 -5.37 -5.37
CA ILE A 104 0.09 -6.15 -4.38
C ILE A 104 -0.35 -5.28 -3.21
N LEU A 105 0.54 -4.44 -2.67
CA LEU A 105 0.21 -3.52 -1.58
C LEU A 105 -0.90 -2.54 -1.98
N PHE A 106 -0.80 -1.96 -3.17
CA PHE A 106 -1.82 -1.05 -3.69
C PHE A 106 -3.17 -1.75 -3.88
N THR A 107 -3.16 -2.96 -4.46
CA THR A 107 -4.35 -3.78 -4.63
C THR A 107 -5.01 -4.10 -3.28
N LEU A 108 -4.22 -4.49 -2.28
CA LEU A 108 -4.71 -4.71 -0.91
C LEU A 108 -5.29 -3.44 -0.30
N ALA A 109 -4.65 -2.29 -0.51
CA ALA A 109 -5.16 -1.01 -0.02
C ALA A 109 -6.57 -0.71 -0.55
N VAL A 110 -6.79 -0.95 -1.85
CA VAL A 110 -8.08 -0.78 -2.51
C VAL A 110 -9.12 -1.77 -1.98
N ILE A 111 -8.76 -3.05 -1.84
CA ILE A 111 -9.67 -4.08 -1.29
C ILE A 111 -10.11 -3.72 0.13
N TYR A 112 -9.19 -3.34 1.00
CA TYR A 112 -9.52 -2.92 2.37
C TYR A 112 -10.47 -1.73 2.37
N MET A 113 -10.30 -0.78 1.46
CA MET A 113 -11.17 0.39 1.34
C MET A 113 -12.59 0.04 0.91
N PHE A 114 -12.73 -0.83 -0.09
CA PHE A 114 -14.05 -1.33 -0.48
C PHE A 114 -14.76 -2.03 0.67
N LEU A 115 -14.06 -2.92 1.39
CA LEU A 115 -14.61 -3.61 2.55
C LEU A 115 -15.00 -2.62 3.66
N ALA A 116 -14.16 -1.62 3.94
CA ALA A 116 -14.46 -0.59 4.93
C ALA A 116 -15.73 0.18 4.59
N GLY A 117 -15.90 0.55 3.31
CA GLY A 117 -17.08 1.26 2.80
C GLY A 117 -18.36 0.45 2.91
N ILE A 118 -18.33 -0.80 2.45
CA ILE A 118 -19.50 -1.70 2.53
C ILE A 118 -19.95 -1.85 3.99
N ILE A 119 -19.02 -2.04 4.92
CA ILE A 119 -19.35 -2.19 6.34
C ILE A 119 -19.88 -0.89 6.94
N ALA A 120 -19.29 0.26 6.63
CA ALA A 120 -19.75 1.55 7.15
C ALA A 120 -21.19 1.85 6.70
N ILE A 121 -21.48 1.66 5.42
CA ILE A 121 -22.83 1.83 4.86
C ILE A 121 -23.80 0.85 5.50
N LYS A 122 -23.41 -0.43 5.65
CA LYS A 122 -24.23 -1.44 6.32
C LYS A 122 -24.57 -1.05 7.76
N VAL A 123 -23.63 -0.47 8.51
CA VAL A 123 -23.91 -0.01 9.88
C VAL A 123 -24.93 1.14 9.89
N LEU A 124 -24.80 2.09 8.96
CA LEU A 124 -25.66 3.28 8.88
C LEU A 124 -27.08 2.97 8.39
N ILE A 125 -27.22 1.97 7.50
CA ILE A 125 -28.51 1.61 6.88
C ILE A 125 -29.10 0.37 7.57
N ASP A 126 -28.48 -0.80 7.39
CA ASP A 126 -29.08 -2.08 7.77
C ASP A 126 -29.07 -2.30 9.28
N GLU A 127 -27.99 -1.89 9.97
CA GLU A 127 -27.85 -2.12 11.41
C GLU A 127 -28.44 -1.00 12.25
N ASN A 128 -28.95 0.08 11.64
CA ASN A 128 -29.56 1.20 12.36
C ASN A 128 -31.01 0.93 12.83
N LYS A 129 -31.29 -0.30 13.23
CA LYS A 129 -32.62 -0.77 13.69
C LYS A 129 -32.77 -0.70 15.21
N ILE A 130 -33.70 0.08 15.72
CA ILE A 130 -33.98 0.13 17.16
C ILE A 130 -35.17 -0.77 17.50
N PHE A 131 -35.10 -1.42 18.67
CA PHE A 131 -36.24 -2.11 19.25
C PHE A 131 -36.94 -1.13 20.18
N VAL A 132 -38.19 -0.82 19.87
CA VAL A 132 -39.00 0.19 20.56
C VAL A 132 -40.07 -0.47 21.40
N ILE A 133 -40.31 0.09 22.57
CA ILE A 133 -41.36 -0.31 23.51
C ILE A 133 -42.70 -0.08 22.84
N ASN A 134 -43.59 -1.06 22.95
CA ASN A 134 -44.91 -0.98 22.35
C ASN A 134 -45.75 0.10 23.05
N LEU A 135 -46.46 0.92 22.27
CA LEU A 135 -47.38 1.93 22.81
C LEU A 135 -48.43 1.30 23.72
N SER A 136 -48.89 0.08 23.41
CA SER A 136 -49.86 -0.63 24.24
C SER A 136 -49.33 -0.96 25.63
N SER A 137 -48.02 -1.18 25.77
CA SER A 137 -47.37 -1.47 27.05
C SER A 137 -47.44 -0.29 28.01
N PHE A 138 -47.43 0.95 27.50
CA PHE A 138 -47.60 2.16 28.32
C PHE A 138 -49.04 2.34 28.84
N ALA A 139 -50.02 1.80 28.12
CA ALA A 139 -51.43 1.82 28.52
C ALA A 139 -51.85 0.55 29.29
N ALA A 140 -50.95 -0.43 29.39
CA ALA A 140 -51.14 -1.68 30.12
C ALA A 140 -50.67 -1.58 31.58
N ASP A 141 -50.67 -2.71 32.28
CA ASP A 141 -50.18 -2.82 33.65
C ASP A 141 -48.64 -2.70 33.75
N GLU A 142 -48.15 -2.31 34.93
CA GLU A 142 -46.72 -2.07 35.18
C GLU A 142 -45.86 -3.31 34.89
N ALA A 143 -46.38 -4.51 35.18
CA ALA A 143 -45.69 -5.77 34.89
C ALA A 143 -45.44 -5.97 33.38
N VAL A 144 -46.40 -5.60 32.53
CA VAL A 144 -46.29 -5.71 31.06
C VAL A 144 -45.28 -4.69 30.54
N LEU A 145 -45.35 -3.45 31.03
CA LEU A 145 -44.40 -2.40 30.68
C LEU A 145 -42.97 -2.79 31.06
N ARG A 146 -42.80 -3.37 32.25
CA ARG A 146 -41.53 -3.86 32.76
C ARG A 146 -40.93 -4.97 31.88
N GLU A 147 -41.74 -5.95 31.49
CA GLU A 147 -41.31 -7.04 30.61
C GLU A 147 -40.89 -6.52 29.23
N ASP A 148 -41.60 -5.53 28.70
CA ASP A 148 -41.28 -4.92 27.41
C ASP A 148 -39.95 -4.15 27.44
N TYR A 149 -39.71 -3.36 28.51
CA TYR A 149 -38.40 -2.75 28.76
C TYR A 149 -37.29 -3.80 28.83
N ASP A 150 -37.51 -4.88 29.58
CA ASP A 150 -36.55 -5.95 29.78
C ASP A 150 -36.09 -6.59 28.46
N LYS A 151 -37.05 -6.93 27.58
CA LYS A 151 -36.79 -7.48 26.25
C LYS A 151 -36.11 -6.45 25.34
N CYS A 152 -36.66 -5.23 25.27
CA CYS A 152 -36.13 -4.18 24.40
C CYS A 152 -34.69 -3.79 24.74
N ILE A 153 -34.32 -3.71 26.02
CA ILE A 153 -32.94 -3.41 26.43
C ILE A 153 -31.99 -4.51 25.96
N SER A 154 -32.35 -5.78 26.17
CA SER A 154 -31.52 -6.93 25.77
C SER A 154 -31.27 -6.96 24.25
N GLN A 155 -32.34 -6.76 23.47
CA GLN A 155 -32.27 -6.68 22.01
C GLN A 155 -31.42 -5.50 21.54
N ASN A 156 -31.63 -4.29 22.09
CA ASN A 156 -30.86 -3.12 21.72
C ASN A 156 -29.39 -3.22 22.12
N ARG A 157 -29.05 -3.85 23.26
CA ARG A 157 -27.66 -4.16 23.64
C ARG A 157 -27.01 -5.08 22.62
N THR A 158 -27.68 -6.17 22.24
CA THR A 158 -27.17 -7.10 21.23
C THR A 158 -26.98 -6.42 19.88
N GLN A 159 -27.94 -5.60 19.45
CA GLN A 159 -27.85 -4.83 18.22
C GLN A 159 -26.71 -3.78 18.28
N ASN A 160 -26.49 -3.14 19.43
CA ASN A 160 -25.36 -2.24 19.64
C ASN A 160 -24.01 -2.95 19.54
N ILE A 161 -23.90 -4.21 19.98
CA ILE A 161 -22.67 -5.00 19.79
C ILE A 161 -22.45 -5.29 18.29
N ILE A 162 -23.51 -5.66 17.56
CA ILE A 162 -23.44 -5.87 16.10
C ILE A 162 -22.96 -4.60 15.38
N ARG A 163 -23.52 -3.43 15.73
CA ARG A 163 -23.11 -2.12 15.22
C ARG A 163 -21.65 -1.84 15.54
N ASN A 164 -21.26 -1.99 16.80
CA ASN A 164 -19.89 -1.71 17.26
C ASN A 164 -18.87 -2.59 16.53
N ASN A 165 -19.17 -3.88 16.32
CA ASN A 165 -18.35 -4.76 15.51
C ASN A 165 -18.17 -4.23 14.09
N GLY A 166 -19.24 -3.73 13.47
CA GLY A 166 -19.17 -3.10 12.14
C GLY A 166 -18.31 -1.84 12.13
N VAL A 167 -18.58 -0.89 13.03
CA VAL A 167 -17.80 0.37 13.16
C VAL A 167 -16.32 0.07 13.35
N PHE A 168 -15.98 -0.84 14.25
CA PHE A 168 -14.60 -1.16 14.55
C PHE A 168 -13.90 -1.92 13.41
N THR A 169 -14.63 -2.79 12.70
CA THR A 169 -14.10 -3.52 11.54
C THR A 169 -13.85 -2.58 10.37
N SER A 170 -14.77 -1.67 10.10
CA SER A 170 -14.60 -0.62 9.07
C SER A 170 -13.35 0.23 9.37
N TYR A 171 -13.19 0.68 10.62
CA TYR A 171 -11.99 1.38 11.06
C TYR A 171 -10.70 0.58 10.84
N LYS A 172 -10.68 -0.71 11.20
CA LYS A 172 -9.51 -1.59 10.98
C LYS A 172 -9.16 -1.72 9.50
N CYS A 173 -10.15 -1.84 8.63
CA CYS A 173 -9.94 -1.88 7.19
C CYS A 173 -9.33 -0.56 6.68
N ILE A 174 -9.87 0.61 7.09
CA ILE A 174 -9.29 1.93 6.75
C ILE A 174 -7.83 2.00 7.17
N ARG A 175 -7.54 1.65 8.44
CA ARG A 175 -6.18 1.63 8.98
C ARG A 175 -5.24 0.72 8.17
N ASN A 176 -5.67 -0.50 7.84
CA ASN A 176 -4.84 -1.43 7.07
C ASN A 176 -4.59 -0.90 5.64
N SER A 177 -5.57 -0.25 5.01
CA SER A 177 -5.37 0.42 3.72
C SER A 177 -4.32 1.52 3.80
N LEU A 178 -4.41 2.39 4.81
CA LEU A 178 -3.43 3.46 5.04
C LEU A 178 -2.02 2.91 5.27
N ILE A 179 -1.88 1.80 6.00
CA ILE A 179 -0.58 1.14 6.18
C ILE A 179 -0.02 0.65 4.83
N CYS A 180 -0.84 0.01 4.00
CA CYS A 180 -0.42 -0.41 2.66
C CYS A 180 0.02 0.77 1.79
N LEU A 181 -0.75 1.87 1.78
CA LEU A 181 -0.39 3.09 1.04
C LEU A 181 0.89 3.73 1.58
N PHE A 182 1.08 3.74 2.89
CA PHE A 182 2.30 4.24 3.50
C PHE A 182 3.52 3.43 3.05
N LEU A 183 3.41 2.11 2.96
CA LEU A 183 4.50 1.27 2.45
C LEU A 183 4.80 1.54 0.96
N VAL A 184 3.77 1.77 0.13
CA VAL A 184 3.95 2.18 -1.26
C VAL A 184 4.67 3.53 -1.35
N LEU A 185 4.27 4.50 -0.52
CA LEU A 185 4.92 5.81 -0.45
C LEU A 185 6.40 5.69 -0.09
N VAL A 186 6.73 4.89 0.93
CA VAL A 186 8.12 4.65 1.34
C VAL A 186 8.90 4.03 0.18
N LEU A 187 8.37 3.01 -0.47
CA LEU A 187 9.04 2.33 -1.59
C LEU A 187 9.30 3.28 -2.78
N SER A 188 8.35 4.18 -3.06
CA SER A 188 8.51 5.21 -4.09
C SER A 188 9.60 6.24 -3.71
N SER A 189 9.63 6.64 -2.43
CA SER A 189 10.48 7.73 -1.94
C SER A 189 11.94 7.34 -1.72
N VAL A 190 12.23 6.08 -1.35
CA VAL A 190 13.61 5.62 -1.06
C VAL A 190 14.48 5.72 -2.31
N PRO A 191 15.57 6.51 -2.34
CA PRO A 191 16.45 6.59 -3.50
C PRO A 191 17.07 5.22 -3.80
N TYR A 192 17.10 4.84 -5.07
CA TYR A 192 17.69 3.59 -5.54
C TYR A 192 18.77 3.96 -6.55
N VAL A 193 20.03 3.67 -6.23
CA VAL A 193 21.17 3.86 -7.13
C VAL A 193 21.45 2.50 -7.76
N THR A 194 21.21 2.38 -9.06
CA THR A 194 21.66 1.23 -9.83
C THR A 194 23.18 1.34 -10.01
N ALA A 195 23.91 0.39 -9.41
CA ALA A 195 25.37 0.35 -9.43
C ALA A 195 25.99 0.24 -10.84
N ASP A 196 25.22 -0.11 -11.88
CA ASP A 196 25.77 -0.39 -13.22
C ASP A 196 25.87 0.80 -14.17
N HIS A 197 25.16 1.92 -13.93
CA HIS A 197 25.28 3.11 -14.80
C HIS A 197 25.89 4.31 -14.09
N ASP A 198 25.54 4.55 -12.82
CA ASP A 198 26.01 5.75 -12.14
C ASP A 198 27.46 5.64 -11.63
N ILE A 199 27.96 4.43 -11.34
CA ILE A 199 29.36 4.26 -10.88
C ILE A 199 30.32 4.47 -12.06
N ALA A 200 29.99 3.96 -13.25
CA ALA A 200 30.74 4.20 -14.48
C ALA A 200 30.82 5.70 -14.80
N ASP A 201 29.70 6.42 -14.71
CA ASP A 201 29.66 7.87 -14.92
C ASP A 201 30.45 8.66 -13.86
N LEU A 202 30.39 8.27 -12.58
CA LEU A 202 31.12 8.96 -11.51
C LEU A 202 32.64 8.71 -11.55
N GLU A 203 33.07 7.51 -11.94
CA GLU A 203 34.49 7.18 -12.16
C GLU A 203 35.01 7.85 -13.44
N TYR A 204 34.21 7.84 -14.52
CA TYR A 204 34.50 8.54 -15.78
C TYR A 204 34.77 10.04 -15.56
N THR A 205 33.89 10.70 -14.79
CA THR A 205 33.95 12.16 -14.59
C THR A 205 35.15 12.61 -13.73
N ASN A 206 35.64 11.75 -12.83
CA ASN A 206 36.70 12.10 -11.88
C ASN A 206 38.10 11.62 -12.29
N ALA A 207 38.23 10.49 -12.97
CA ALA A 207 39.54 9.96 -13.37
C ALA A 207 40.05 10.52 -14.72
N TYR A 208 39.16 10.98 -15.62
CA TYR A 208 39.54 11.19 -17.03
C TYR A 208 39.28 12.59 -17.60
N LYS A 209 39.14 13.61 -16.74
CA LYS A 209 39.10 15.03 -17.13
C LYS A 209 40.30 15.55 -17.95
N ASN A 210 41.35 14.74 -18.07
CA ASN A 210 42.59 15.12 -18.72
C ASN A 210 42.63 14.77 -20.22
N TYR A 211 41.69 13.99 -20.75
CA TYR A 211 41.67 13.63 -22.17
C TYR A 211 40.49 14.27 -22.92
N SER A 212 40.76 14.73 -24.15
CA SER A 212 39.74 15.20 -25.09
C SER A 212 39.56 14.17 -26.20
N PHE A 213 38.33 13.72 -26.45
CA PHE A 213 38.03 12.78 -27.53
C PHE A 213 37.65 13.51 -28.83
N VAL A 214 38.19 13.02 -29.95
CA VAL A 214 37.86 13.49 -31.30
C VAL A 214 37.54 12.26 -32.17
N TYR A 215 36.41 12.31 -32.87
CA TYR A 215 35.94 11.20 -33.69
C TYR A 215 36.15 11.49 -35.18
N ALA A 216 36.81 10.57 -35.88
CA ALA A 216 36.78 10.54 -37.34
C ALA A 216 35.37 10.19 -37.83
N SER A 217 34.98 10.67 -39.02
CA SER A 217 33.65 10.40 -39.59
C SER A 217 33.32 8.90 -39.69
N SER A 218 34.32 8.05 -39.89
CA SER A 218 34.19 6.58 -39.89
C SER A 218 33.85 6.01 -38.52
N ALA A 219 34.35 6.61 -37.44
CA ALA A 219 34.04 6.19 -36.07
C ALA A 219 32.65 6.65 -35.63
N ILE A 220 32.18 7.81 -36.08
CA ILE A 220 30.86 8.36 -35.70
C ILE A 220 29.74 7.39 -36.10
N ASN A 221 29.80 6.85 -37.33
CA ASN A 221 28.82 5.87 -37.79
C ASN A 221 28.83 4.62 -36.90
N GLY A 222 30.01 4.10 -36.61
CA GLY A 222 30.19 2.91 -35.77
C GLY A 222 29.72 3.10 -34.33
N VAL A 223 29.98 4.25 -33.73
CA VAL A 223 29.47 4.61 -32.40
C VAL A 223 27.96 4.74 -32.43
N SER A 224 27.36 5.33 -33.46
CA SER A 224 25.89 5.47 -33.52
C SER A 224 25.15 4.15 -33.73
N GLU A 225 25.80 3.17 -34.36
CA GLU A 225 25.15 1.93 -34.81
C GLU A 225 25.41 0.74 -33.88
N TYR A 226 26.58 0.68 -33.22
CA TYR A 226 27.05 -0.51 -32.51
C TYR A 226 27.41 -0.29 -31.03
N ALA A 227 27.50 0.96 -30.56
CA ALA A 227 27.84 1.28 -29.17
C ALA A 227 27.08 2.53 -28.70
N ASP A 228 27.32 3.00 -27.48
CA ASP A 228 27.14 4.41 -27.15
C ASP A 228 28.52 5.07 -27.00
N GLN A 229 28.54 6.41 -27.04
CA GLN A 229 29.80 7.17 -26.98
C GLN A 229 30.58 6.85 -25.70
N LEU A 230 29.88 6.78 -24.56
CA LEU A 230 30.47 6.55 -23.25
C LEU A 230 31.19 5.18 -23.18
N THR A 231 30.55 4.14 -23.70
CA THR A 231 31.08 2.77 -23.74
C THR A 231 32.37 2.72 -24.57
N ALA A 232 32.38 3.36 -25.74
CA ALA A 232 33.57 3.41 -26.58
C ALA A 232 34.74 4.14 -25.89
N GLU A 233 34.47 5.26 -25.22
CA GLU A 233 35.48 6.02 -24.49
C GLU A 233 36.01 5.25 -23.28
N MET A 234 35.15 4.58 -22.51
CA MET A 234 35.56 3.76 -21.36
C MET A 234 36.49 2.61 -21.77
N ILE A 235 36.16 1.89 -22.84
CA ILE A 235 36.98 0.78 -23.34
C ILE A 235 38.38 1.30 -23.73
N ILE A 236 38.43 2.47 -24.38
CA ILE A 236 39.71 3.10 -24.75
C ILE A 236 40.51 3.46 -23.49
N LEU A 237 39.89 4.11 -22.52
CA LEU A 237 40.57 4.54 -21.29
C LEU A 237 41.10 3.37 -20.46
N GLN A 238 40.34 2.27 -20.36
CA GLN A 238 40.81 1.05 -19.72
C GLN A 238 42.04 0.46 -20.45
N ALA A 239 42.07 0.53 -21.78
CA ALA A 239 43.23 0.10 -22.56
C ALA A 239 44.47 1.00 -22.29
N ILE A 240 44.28 2.31 -22.14
CA ILE A 240 45.33 3.27 -21.77
C ILE A 240 45.92 2.93 -20.38
N ASP A 241 45.06 2.72 -19.38
CA ASP A 241 45.48 2.48 -17.99
C ASP A 241 46.12 1.11 -17.77
N SER A 242 45.76 0.12 -18.58
CA SER A 242 46.38 -1.21 -18.55
C SER A 242 47.87 -1.23 -18.98
N GLY A 243 48.43 -0.10 -19.38
CA GLY A 243 49.83 0.03 -19.77
C GLY A 243 50.14 -0.55 -21.16
N MET A 244 49.12 -0.80 -21.99
CA MET A 244 49.26 -1.24 -23.39
C MET A 244 49.88 -0.18 -24.31
N LEU A 245 50.25 0.99 -23.77
CA LEU A 245 50.75 2.14 -24.51
C LEU A 245 52.27 2.28 -24.41
N ASP A 246 52.94 2.17 -25.55
CA ASP A 246 54.25 2.77 -25.75
C ASP A 246 54.02 4.25 -26.13
N LYS A 247 54.14 5.16 -25.15
CA LYS A 247 53.91 6.62 -25.30
C LYS A 247 54.79 7.27 -26.39
N SER A 248 55.71 6.53 -27.00
CA SER A 248 56.67 7.04 -27.98
C SER A 248 56.30 6.74 -29.45
N LYS A 249 55.13 6.18 -29.77
CA LYS A 249 54.75 5.86 -31.16
C LYS A 249 53.39 6.41 -31.54
N ALA A 250 53.41 7.36 -32.49
CA ALA A 250 52.25 7.95 -33.17
C ALA A 250 51.55 6.97 -34.14
N THR A 251 51.37 5.72 -33.73
CA THR A 251 50.69 4.68 -34.53
C THR A 251 49.31 4.40 -33.96
N PRO A 252 48.27 4.30 -34.81
CA PRO A 252 46.94 3.98 -34.34
C PRO A 252 46.91 2.56 -33.75
N ILE A 253 46.33 2.47 -32.57
CA ILE A 253 46.19 1.28 -31.75
C ILE A 253 44.83 0.66 -32.06
N SER A 254 44.81 -0.67 -32.13
CA SER A 254 43.58 -1.43 -32.32
C SER A 254 43.34 -2.32 -31.12
N ILE A 255 42.15 -2.23 -30.54
CA ILE A 255 41.71 -3.06 -29.42
C ILE A 255 40.46 -3.83 -29.80
N VAL A 256 40.35 -5.05 -29.26
CA VAL A 256 39.15 -5.88 -29.37
C VAL A 256 38.61 -6.06 -27.97
N ASP A 257 37.44 -5.49 -27.71
CA ASP A 257 36.70 -5.79 -26.49
C ASP A 257 35.73 -6.95 -26.75
N LYS A 258 36.05 -8.09 -26.14
CA LYS A 258 35.24 -9.31 -26.27
C LYS A 258 33.91 -9.22 -25.53
N GLY A 259 33.82 -8.36 -24.50
CA GLY A 259 32.60 -8.18 -23.71
C GLY A 259 31.50 -7.50 -24.53
N ASN A 260 31.83 -6.35 -25.11
CA ASN A 260 30.91 -5.57 -25.95
C ASN A 260 30.93 -5.98 -27.43
N LYS A 261 31.80 -6.93 -27.81
CA LYS A 261 32.02 -7.38 -29.21
C LYS A 261 32.35 -6.21 -30.14
N LEU A 262 33.27 -5.36 -29.70
CA LEU A 262 33.68 -4.17 -30.45
C LEU A 262 35.15 -4.26 -30.83
N PHE A 263 35.44 -3.85 -32.05
CA PHE A 263 36.78 -3.51 -32.52
C PHE A 263 36.89 -1.99 -32.55
N ILE A 264 37.87 -1.44 -31.83
CA ILE A 264 38.08 0.00 -31.75
C ILE A 264 39.51 0.32 -32.18
N LYS A 265 39.66 1.28 -33.08
CA LYS A 265 40.95 1.82 -33.51
C LYS A 265 41.07 3.28 -33.08
N PHE A 266 42.09 3.61 -32.30
CA PHE A 266 42.30 4.95 -31.77
C PHE A 266 43.78 5.33 -31.71
N GLY A 267 44.09 6.61 -31.64
CA GLY A 267 45.44 7.14 -31.42
C GLY A 267 45.44 8.11 -30.24
N VAL A 268 46.57 8.17 -29.54
CA VAL A 268 46.77 9.09 -28.41
C VAL A 268 47.92 10.01 -28.77
N GLU A 269 47.67 11.32 -28.79
CA GLU A 269 48.68 12.36 -28.97
C GLU A 269 48.49 13.40 -27.87
N ASP A 270 49.49 13.54 -27.00
CA ASP A 270 49.40 14.28 -25.74
C ASP A 270 48.16 13.88 -24.90
N ASN A 271 47.18 14.76 -24.83
CA ASN A 271 45.92 14.63 -24.10
C ASN A 271 44.71 14.49 -25.05
N VAL A 272 44.93 14.28 -26.35
CA VAL A 272 43.87 14.12 -27.34
C VAL A 272 43.83 12.67 -27.80
N ILE A 273 42.64 12.07 -27.67
CA ILE A 273 42.36 10.72 -28.14
C ILE A 273 41.57 10.84 -29.44
N THR A 274 42.17 10.43 -30.55
CA THR A 274 41.48 10.39 -31.84
C THR A 274 40.95 8.98 -32.09
N VAL A 275 39.62 8.84 -32.16
CA VAL A 275 38.95 7.58 -32.49
C VAL A 275 38.78 7.49 -34.00
N PHE A 276 39.47 6.53 -34.62
CA PHE A 276 39.48 6.34 -36.07
C PHE A 276 38.39 5.38 -36.56
N LEU A 277 38.08 4.33 -35.78
CA LEU A 277 37.12 3.31 -36.19
C LEU A 277 36.48 2.63 -34.98
N VAL A 278 35.18 2.34 -35.10
CA VAL A 278 34.41 1.51 -34.17
C VAL A 278 33.58 0.56 -35.03
N GLU A 279 33.78 -0.74 -34.88
CA GLU A 279 33.10 -1.76 -35.69
C GLU A 279 32.72 -2.98 -34.84
N PRO A 280 31.69 -3.75 -35.23
CA PRO A 280 31.35 -4.97 -34.54
C PRO A 280 32.44 -6.02 -34.79
N TYR A 281 32.91 -6.65 -33.72
CA TYR A 281 33.83 -7.77 -33.77
C TYR A 281 33.04 -9.09 -33.73
N THR A 282 32.93 -9.74 -34.87
CA THR A 282 32.43 -11.12 -34.99
C THR A 282 33.62 -12.07 -35.05
N THR A 283 33.74 -12.96 -34.07
CA THR A 283 34.64 -14.11 -34.21
C THR A 283 34.11 -15.00 -35.34
N PRO A 284 34.96 -15.52 -36.25
CA PRO A 284 34.55 -16.61 -37.13
C PRO A 284 34.14 -17.86 -36.33
#